data_AF-A0A959GJV8-F1
#
_entry.id   AF-A0A959GJV8-F1
#
_cell.length_a   1.000
_cell.length_b   1.000
_cell.length_c   1.000
_cell.angle_alpha   90.00
_cell.angle_beta   90.00
_cell.angle_gamma   90.00
#
_symmetry.space_group_name_H-M   'P 1'
#
loop_
_entity.id
_entity.type
_entity.pdbx_description
1 polymer ?
#
loop_
_entity_poly.entity_id
_entity_poly.type
_entity_poly.pdbx_seq_one_letter_code
_entity_poly.pdbx_strand_id
1 'polypeptide(L)'
;MNKLILFLALLISTPMYSQQRIKANPADVGSVDAIIAALYDVISGPAGQERDWDRLRSLFTREARLMNVYQNQDGLTGMLTMTVEDYIKRVERPFQEKGFFERELSRQTDQFGFVTQVFSTYESRNQKSGPAVSRGINSIQLALHSGRYWIVNIIWNSETDEHPIPAKYLSRINQRTINHEEETIMVGKINRIGLQQEPFGLWFNNGYENYDVDMASLGKVKEALKEVEILTFMGTWCSDSQREVPHFFKILDQLGYDMDNFQAIALSDHPDHYKESPQHEEKGWDIEFVPTIIFLRNGKELGRIVESPEQSLEKDMRKILIGK
;
A
#
# COMPACT_ATOMS: atom_id res chain seq x y z
N MET A 1 1.96 -34.64 69.89
CA MET A 1 3.07 -33.69 69.64
C MET A 1 3.04 -33.29 68.18
N ASN A 2 2.48 -32.11 67.89
CA ASN A 2 2.39 -31.55 66.54
C ASN A 2 3.77 -31.01 66.11
N LYS A 3 4.25 -31.39 64.93
CA LYS A 3 5.29 -30.64 64.22
C LYS A 3 4.68 -30.08 62.94
N LEU A 4 4.30 -28.80 63.02
CA LEU A 4 3.88 -28.00 61.89
C LEU A 4 5.15 -27.58 61.14
N ILE A 5 5.35 -28.07 59.92
CA ILE A 5 6.45 -27.65 59.05
C ILE A 5 5.96 -26.42 58.27
N LEU A 6 6.50 -25.25 58.60
CA LEU A 6 6.25 -23.99 57.90
C LEU A 6 7.10 -23.97 56.62
N PHE A 7 6.48 -24.09 55.44
CA PHE A 7 7.14 -23.80 54.17
C PHE A 7 7.16 -22.28 53.96
N LEU A 8 8.31 -21.66 54.17
CA LEU A 8 8.56 -20.27 53.79
C LEU A 8 8.85 -20.24 52.28
N ALA A 9 7.83 -19.95 51.47
CA ALA A 9 8.00 -19.71 50.04
C ALA A 9 8.71 -18.35 49.85
N LEU A 10 10.01 -18.38 49.59
CA LEU A 10 10.78 -17.20 49.20
C LEU A 10 10.38 -16.85 47.76
N LEU A 11 9.45 -15.91 47.60
CA LEU A 11 9.16 -15.27 46.31
C LEU A 11 10.38 -14.43 45.92
N ILE A 12 11.30 -15.03 45.17
CA ILE A 12 12.35 -14.29 44.47
C ILE A 12 11.66 -13.52 43.36
N SER A 13 11.26 -12.27 43.64
CA SER A 13 10.89 -11.33 42.59
C SER A 13 12.16 -11.06 41.78
N THR A 14 12.37 -11.81 40.70
CA THR A 14 13.32 -11.39 39.67
C THR A 14 12.85 -10.01 39.24
N PRO A 15 13.66 -8.95 39.33
CA PRO A 15 13.31 -7.69 38.73
C PRO A 15 13.15 -8.01 37.24
N MET A 16 11.90 -8.00 36.78
CA MET A 16 11.60 -7.99 35.36
C MET A 16 12.33 -6.74 34.88
N TYR A 17 13.45 -6.92 34.18
CA TYR A 17 14.09 -5.85 33.45
C TYR A 17 13.03 -5.38 32.46
N SER A 18 12.20 -4.43 32.88
CA SER A 18 11.49 -3.54 31.98
C SER A 18 12.60 -2.73 31.31
N GLN A 19 13.28 -3.35 30.34
CA GLN A 19 14.04 -2.61 29.36
C GLN A 19 13.04 -1.66 28.75
N GLN A 20 13.16 -0.39 29.16
CA GLN A 20 12.30 0.69 28.72
C GLN A 20 12.35 0.66 27.21
N ARG A 21 11.20 0.36 26.59
CA ARG A 21 11.14 0.19 25.13
C ARG A 21 11.57 1.51 24.50
N ILE A 22 12.47 1.44 23.52
CA ILE A 22 12.92 2.61 22.78
C ILE A 22 11.68 3.30 22.20
N LYS A 23 11.50 4.57 22.55
CA LYS A 23 10.36 5.36 22.10
C LYS A 23 10.61 5.79 20.66
N ALA A 24 9.75 5.37 19.73
CA ALA A 24 9.88 5.87 18.36
C ALA A 24 9.45 7.32 18.26
N ASN A 25 9.96 7.98 17.23
CA ASN A 25 9.41 9.24 16.74
C ASN A 25 7.96 9.02 16.28
N PRO A 26 6.95 9.74 16.81
CA PRO A 26 5.57 9.62 16.36
C PRO A 26 5.38 9.82 14.85
N ALA A 27 6.20 10.67 14.23
CA ALA A 27 6.16 10.92 12.79
C ALA A 27 6.55 9.69 11.96
N ASP A 28 7.35 8.76 12.50
CA ASP A 28 7.74 7.53 11.81
C ASP A 28 6.64 6.46 11.86
N VAL A 29 5.63 6.58 12.74
CA VAL A 29 4.80 5.42 13.14
C VAL A 29 3.31 5.71 13.16
N GLY A 30 2.92 6.92 12.75
CA GLY A 30 1.54 7.38 12.68
C GLY A 30 0.75 6.81 11.50
N SER A 31 1.42 6.36 10.44
CA SER A 31 0.80 5.77 9.25
C SER A 31 1.62 4.62 8.67
N VAL A 32 1.00 3.83 7.80
CA VAL A 32 1.67 2.78 7.00
C VAL A 32 2.79 3.40 6.14
N ASP A 33 2.54 4.56 5.54
CA ASP A 33 3.52 5.26 4.71
C ASP A 33 4.74 5.71 5.51
N ALA A 34 4.51 6.30 6.68
CA ALA A 34 5.56 6.79 7.55
C ALA A 34 6.49 5.67 8.02
N ILE A 35 5.93 4.53 8.45
CA ILE A 35 6.73 3.44 9.03
C ILE A 35 7.55 2.70 7.98
N ILE A 36 7.02 2.57 6.77
CA ILE A 36 7.76 1.99 5.64
C ILE A 36 8.86 2.96 5.17
N ALA A 37 8.57 4.26 5.09
CA ALA A 37 9.58 5.26 4.76
C ALA A 37 10.72 5.26 5.80
N ALA A 38 10.38 5.22 7.09
CA ALA A 38 11.36 5.14 8.17
C ALA A 38 12.21 3.86 8.11
N LEU A 39 11.60 2.73 7.75
CA LEU A 39 12.28 1.44 7.57
C LEU A 39 13.36 1.51 6.48
N TYR A 40 13.04 2.05 5.30
CA TYR A 40 14.01 2.19 4.21
C TYR A 40 15.08 3.24 4.52
N ASP A 41 14.68 4.36 5.14
CA ASP A 41 15.58 5.45 5.47
C ASP A 41 16.64 5.04 6.51
N VAL A 42 16.24 4.35 7.59
CA VAL A 42 17.15 4.03 8.70
C VAL A 42 18.26 3.04 8.32
N ILE A 43 18.03 2.17 7.34
CA ILE A 43 19.06 1.25 6.82
C ILE A 43 19.93 1.91 5.74
N SER A 44 19.49 3.04 5.18
CA SER A 44 20.13 3.72 4.06
C SER A 44 21.13 4.80 4.49
N GLY A 45 22.23 4.94 3.74
CA GLY A 45 23.27 5.93 3.98
C GLY A 45 24.61 5.62 3.32
N PRO A 46 25.48 6.63 3.18
CA PRO A 46 26.82 6.47 2.64
C PRO A 46 27.71 5.57 3.52
N ALA A 47 28.85 5.15 2.95
CA ALA A 47 29.92 4.51 3.69
C ALA A 47 30.45 5.45 4.79
N GLY A 48 30.86 4.88 5.92
CA GLY A 48 31.35 5.59 7.09
C GLY A 48 30.26 6.22 7.98
N GLN A 49 29.00 6.24 7.54
CA GLN A 49 27.89 6.74 8.35
C GLN A 49 27.30 5.61 9.22
N GLU A 50 27.31 5.80 10.54
CA GLU A 50 26.58 4.93 11.47
C GLU A 50 25.07 5.05 11.24
N ARG A 51 24.35 3.93 11.42
CA ARG A 51 22.88 3.92 11.35
C ARG A 51 22.29 4.11 12.73
N ASP A 52 21.12 4.74 12.77
CA ASP A 52 20.33 4.84 13.98
C ASP A 52 19.61 3.52 14.26
N TRP A 53 20.33 2.56 14.84
CA TRP A 53 19.78 1.25 15.16
C TRP A 53 18.68 1.31 16.22
N ASP A 54 18.67 2.33 17.05
CA ASP A 54 17.59 2.54 18.03
C ASP A 54 16.30 2.97 17.34
N ARG A 55 16.38 3.84 16.33
CA ARG A 55 15.25 4.13 15.45
C ARG A 55 14.75 2.86 14.77
N LEU A 56 15.64 2.02 14.20
CA LEU A 56 15.23 0.74 13.59
C LEU A 56 14.49 -0.14 14.62
N ARG A 57 15.08 -0.39 15.79
CA ARG A 57 14.46 -1.18 16.87
C ARG A 57 13.07 -0.65 17.26
N SER A 58 12.90 0.67 17.25
CA SER A 58 11.64 1.32 17.63
C SER A 58 10.48 1.09 16.64
N LEU A 59 10.77 0.65 15.41
CA LEU A 59 9.75 0.34 14.39
C LEU A 59 9.10 -1.05 14.59
N PHE A 60 9.81 -1.99 15.24
CA PHE A 60 9.41 -3.39 15.31
C PHE A 60 8.71 -3.79 16.62
N THR A 61 7.91 -4.84 16.55
CA THR A 61 7.52 -5.63 17.72
C THR A 61 8.73 -6.40 18.28
N ARG A 62 8.68 -6.81 19.56
CA ARG A 62 9.81 -7.52 20.20
C ARG A 62 10.06 -8.88 19.55
N GLU A 63 9.00 -9.53 19.12
CA GLU A 63 8.99 -10.87 18.55
C GLU A 63 9.24 -10.86 17.03
N ALA A 64 9.45 -9.68 16.43
CA ALA A 64 9.58 -9.57 14.99
C ALA A 64 10.73 -10.39 14.42
N ARG A 65 10.53 -10.87 13.19
CA ARG A 65 11.55 -11.57 12.41
C ARG A 65 11.77 -10.90 11.07
N LEU A 66 13.04 -10.91 10.66
CA LEU A 66 13.52 -10.59 9.33
C LEU A 66 13.96 -11.89 8.67
N MET A 67 13.30 -12.28 7.57
CA MET A 67 13.45 -13.58 6.93
C MET A 67 13.85 -13.44 5.46
N ASN A 68 15.06 -13.89 5.11
CA ASN A 68 15.50 -13.96 3.72
C ASN A 68 15.19 -15.35 3.16
N VAL A 69 14.33 -15.43 2.16
CA VAL A 69 14.12 -16.63 1.34
C VAL A 69 15.05 -16.58 0.14
N TYR A 70 15.82 -17.65 -0.04
CA TYR A 70 16.81 -17.74 -1.10
C TYR A 70 16.81 -19.13 -1.72
N GLN A 71 17.28 -19.23 -2.96
CA GLN A 71 17.64 -20.48 -3.59
C GLN A 71 19.16 -20.65 -3.51
N ASN A 72 19.63 -21.81 -3.07
CA ASN A 72 21.06 -22.12 -3.02
C ASN A 72 21.57 -22.56 -4.40
N GLN A 73 22.88 -22.84 -4.51
CA GLN A 73 23.51 -23.26 -5.76
C GLN A 73 23.00 -24.61 -6.30
N ASP A 74 22.41 -25.44 -5.45
CA ASP A 74 21.82 -26.73 -5.82
C ASP A 74 20.34 -26.61 -6.25
N GLY A 75 19.81 -25.39 -6.33
CA GLY A 75 18.41 -25.13 -6.66
C GLY A 75 17.43 -25.38 -5.51
N LEU A 76 17.92 -25.69 -4.30
CA LEU A 76 17.07 -25.89 -3.12
C LEU A 76 16.75 -24.56 -2.45
N THR A 77 15.49 -24.40 -2.03
CA THR A 77 15.07 -23.22 -1.27
C THR A 77 15.49 -23.33 0.19
N GLY A 78 15.95 -22.20 0.74
CA GLY A 78 16.32 -22.04 2.14
C GLY A 78 15.74 -20.74 2.68
N MET A 79 15.71 -20.63 4.02
CA MET A 79 15.26 -19.43 4.69
C MET A 79 16.20 -19.09 5.85
N LEU A 80 16.78 -17.89 5.81
CA LEU A 80 17.53 -17.33 6.92
C LEU A 80 16.58 -16.49 7.77
N THR A 81 16.31 -16.94 9.01
CA THR A 81 15.46 -16.23 9.97
C THR A 81 16.32 -15.49 10.98
N MET A 82 16.06 -14.19 11.18
CA MET A 82 16.83 -13.32 12.07
C MET A 82 15.91 -12.55 13.02
N THR A 83 16.36 -12.31 14.24
CA THR A 83 15.83 -11.22 15.07
C THR A 83 16.30 -9.86 14.53
N VAL A 84 15.73 -8.76 15.02
CA VAL A 84 16.22 -7.40 14.69
C VAL A 84 17.71 -7.25 15.05
N GLU A 85 18.14 -7.79 16.19
CA GLU A 85 19.55 -7.74 16.60
C GLU A 85 20.47 -8.59 15.70
N ASP A 86 20.01 -9.77 15.27
CA ASP A 86 20.81 -10.61 14.36
C ASP A 86 20.95 -9.95 12.99
N TYR A 87 19.90 -9.27 12.53
CA TYR A 87 19.95 -8.47 11.32
C TYR A 87 20.96 -7.33 11.45
N ILE A 88 20.89 -6.53 12.52
CA ILE A 88 21.83 -5.42 12.79
C ILE A 88 23.28 -5.94 12.79
N LYS A 89 23.58 -6.98 13.56
CA LYS A 89 24.92 -7.58 13.63
C LYS A 89 25.43 -8.05 12.26
N ARG A 90 24.53 -8.54 11.41
CA ARG A 90 24.87 -9.02 10.06
C ARG A 90 25.20 -7.88 9.11
N VAL A 91 24.46 -6.77 9.17
CA VAL A 91 24.53 -5.71 8.14
C VAL A 91 25.36 -4.49 8.55
N GLU A 92 25.56 -4.25 9.84
CA GLU A 92 26.19 -3.03 10.36
C GLU A 92 27.56 -2.76 9.73
N ARG A 93 28.47 -3.74 9.82
CA ARG A 93 29.80 -3.59 9.25
C ARG A 93 29.78 -3.45 7.71
N PRO A 94 29.10 -4.31 6.94
CA PRO A 94 28.98 -4.11 5.49
C PRO A 94 28.42 -2.74 5.08
N PHE A 95 27.40 -2.25 5.78
CA PHE A 95 26.78 -0.95 5.48
C PHE A 95 27.72 0.22 5.78
N GLN A 96 28.47 0.15 6.88
CA GLN A 96 29.49 1.14 7.21
C GLN A 96 30.66 1.10 6.21
N GLU A 97 31.13 -0.07 5.78
CA GLU A 97 32.28 -0.18 4.89
C GLU A 97 31.97 0.26 3.45
N LYS A 98 30.80 -0.11 2.91
CA LYS A 98 30.49 0.03 1.47
C LYS A 98 29.47 1.11 1.16
N GLY A 99 28.73 1.57 2.17
CA GLY A 99 27.49 2.30 1.94
C GLY A 99 26.39 1.36 1.46
N PHE A 100 25.16 1.72 1.78
CA PHE A 100 23.99 0.96 1.39
C PHE A 100 22.82 1.91 1.32
N PHE A 101 22.10 1.90 0.21
CA PHE A 101 20.88 2.65 0.00
C PHE A 101 19.86 1.69 -0.52
N GLU A 102 18.72 1.59 0.14
CA GLU A 102 17.58 0.85 -0.35
C GLU A 102 16.40 1.80 -0.44
N ARG A 103 15.69 1.74 -1.56
CA ARG A 103 14.49 2.54 -1.76
C ARG A 103 13.37 1.69 -2.29
N GLU A 104 12.17 2.08 -1.92
CA GLU A 104 10.96 1.49 -2.45
C GLU A 104 10.74 1.96 -3.91
N LEU A 105 10.55 0.98 -4.78
CA LEU A 105 10.16 1.18 -6.16
C LEU A 105 8.65 1.21 -6.31
N SER A 106 7.92 0.30 -5.67
CA SER A 106 6.47 0.28 -5.66
C SER A 106 5.96 -0.55 -4.48
N ARG A 107 4.66 -0.48 -4.20
CA ARG A 107 4.05 -1.36 -3.21
C ARG A 107 2.64 -1.81 -3.60
N GLN A 108 2.21 -2.94 -3.08
CA GLN A 108 0.80 -3.33 -2.94
C GLN A 108 0.48 -3.40 -1.46
N THR A 109 -0.69 -2.93 -1.06
CA THR A 109 -1.08 -2.83 0.35
C THR A 109 -2.50 -3.35 0.49
N ASP A 110 -2.66 -4.31 1.39
CA ASP A 110 -3.96 -4.85 1.80
C ASP A 110 -4.13 -4.62 3.29
N GLN A 111 -5.32 -4.20 3.71
CA GLN A 111 -5.63 -3.92 5.10
C GLN A 111 -7.00 -4.47 5.48
N PHE A 112 -7.05 -5.14 6.63
CA PHE A 112 -8.29 -5.56 7.27
C PHE A 112 -8.23 -5.27 8.77
N GLY A 113 -9.12 -4.38 9.24
CA GLY A 113 -9.09 -3.90 10.62
C GLY A 113 -7.73 -3.31 10.99
N PHE A 114 -7.12 -3.86 12.05
CA PHE A 114 -5.84 -3.41 12.60
C PHE A 114 -4.62 -4.13 12.01
N VAL A 115 -4.79 -4.92 10.94
CA VAL A 115 -3.73 -5.69 10.28
C VAL A 115 -3.53 -5.16 8.86
N THR A 116 -2.28 -4.89 8.50
CA THR A 116 -1.89 -4.48 7.15
C THR A 116 -0.79 -5.40 6.63
N GLN A 117 -0.90 -5.84 5.39
CA GLN A 117 0.18 -6.52 4.67
C GLN A 117 0.62 -5.67 3.49
N VAL A 118 1.94 -5.57 3.29
CA VAL A 118 2.52 -4.78 2.22
C VAL A 118 3.53 -5.62 1.45
N PHE A 119 3.33 -5.75 0.15
CA PHE A 119 4.37 -6.19 -0.77
C PHE A 119 5.07 -4.96 -1.30
N SER A 120 6.28 -4.70 -0.80
CA SER A 120 7.10 -3.54 -1.13
C SER A 120 8.27 -3.96 -2.00
N THR A 121 8.22 -3.59 -3.28
CA THR A 121 9.30 -3.80 -4.23
C THR A 121 10.40 -2.81 -3.95
N TYR A 122 11.63 -3.29 -3.76
CA TYR A 122 12.79 -2.45 -3.51
C TYR A 122 13.83 -2.56 -4.62
N GLU A 123 14.70 -1.56 -4.65
CA GLU A 123 16.04 -1.70 -5.21
C GLU A 123 17.07 -1.23 -4.19
N SER A 124 18.24 -1.85 -4.23
CA SER A 124 19.39 -1.46 -3.42
C SER A 124 20.57 -0.99 -4.27
N ARG A 125 21.37 -0.09 -3.70
CA ARG A 125 22.53 0.57 -4.32
C ARG A 125 23.63 0.74 -3.27
N ASN A 126 24.88 0.78 -3.69
CA ASN A 126 26.00 1.13 -2.77
C ASN A 126 26.18 2.65 -2.64
N GLN A 127 25.65 3.43 -3.59
CA GLN A 127 25.69 4.89 -3.60
C GLN A 127 24.31 5.44 -3.94
N LYS A 128 23.92 6.58 -3.35
CA LYS A 128 22.58 7.19 -3.50
C LYS A 128 22.14 7.32 -4.97
N SER A 129 23.05 7.76 -5.83
CA SER A 129 22.81 7.96 -7.27
C SER A 129 23.54 6.94 -8.15
N GLY A 130 24.04 5.84 -7.58
CA GLY A 130 24.72 4.77 -8.31
C GLY A 130 23.75 3.79 -8.99
N PRO A 131 24.28 2.82 -9.76
CA PRO A 131 23.47 1.77 -10.36
C PRO A 131 22.82 0.89 -9.29
N ALA A 132 21.65 0.35 -9.61
CA ALA A 132 21.02 -0.70 -8.81
C ALA A 132 21.92 -1.94 -8.78
N VAL A 133 22.09 -2.50 -7.59
CA VAL A 133 22.92 -3.68 -7.33
C VAL A 133 22.05 -4.91 -7.10
N SER A 134 20.84 -4.73 -6.56
CA SER A 134 19.82 -5.78 -6.49
C SER A 134 18.43 -5.19 -6.42
N ARG A 135 17.42 -6.01 -6.72
CA ARG A 135 16.01 -5.73 -6.48
C ARG A 135 15.39 -6.92 -5.76
N GLY A 136 14.20 -6.73 -5.23
CA GLY A 136 13.42 -7.80 -4.63
C GLY A 136 12.08 -7.27 -4.13
N ILE A 137 11.34 -8.14 -3.44
CA ILE A 137 10.07 -7.77 -2.79
C ILE A 137 10.17 -8.13 -1.32
N ASN A 138 9.90 -7.13 -0.47
CA ASN A 138 9.63 -7.31 0.95
C ASN A 138 8.11 -7.57 1.14
N SER A 139 7.74 -8.66 1.77
CA SER A 139 6.42 -8.84 2.39
C SER A 139 6.51 -8.40 3.85
N ILE A 140 5.90 -7.24 4.14
CA ILE A 140 5.93 -6.55 5.43
C ILE A 140 4.56 -6.68 6.07
N GLN A 141 4.51 -7.24 7.28
CA GLN A 141 3.29 -7.31 8.08
C GLN A 141 3.32 -6.20 9.12
N LEU A 142 2.28 -5.37 9.15
CA LEU A 142 2.10 -4.29 10.12
C LEU A 142 0.86 -4.55 10.98
N ALA A 143 0.93 -4.07 12.23
CA ALA A 143 -0.21 -4.03 13.13
C ALA A 143 -0.38 -2.62 13.71
N LEU A 144 -1.62 -2.11 13.68
CA LEU A 144 -2.02 -0.89 14.39
C LEU A 144 -2.43 -1.28 15.82
N HIS A 145 -1.56 -1.05 16.80
CA HIS A 145 -1.90 -1.31 18.20
C HIS A 145 -1.22 -0.30 19.13
N SER A 146 -1.85 -0.03 20.27
CA SER A 146 -1.36 0.95 21.25
C SER A 146 -1.14 2.35 20.63
N GLY A 147 -2.00 2.74 19.69
CA GLY A 147 -2.03 4.08 19.08
C GLY A 147 -1.01 4.33 17.96
N ARG A 148 -0.36 3.30 17.42
CA ARG A 148 0.62 3.44 16.32
C ARG A 148 0.82 2.15 15.54
N TYR A 149 1.43 2.26 14.37
CA TYR A 149 1.86 1.11 13.58
C TYR A 149 3.15 0.48 14.15
N TRP A 150 3.22 -0.85 14.01
CA TRP A 150 4.37 -1.67 14.34
C TRP A 150 4.67 -2.64 13.21
N ILE A 151 5.95 -2.84 12.90
CA ILE A 151 6.37 -3.94 12.02
C ILE A 151 6.37 -5.24 12.83
N VAL A 152 5.53 -6.18 12.41
CA VAL A 152 5.39 -7.51 13.02
C VAL A 152 6.42 -8.45 12.43
N ASN A 153 6.53 -8.55 11.11
CA ASN A 153 7.54 -9.36 10.43
C ASN A 153 7.87 -8.78 9.06
N ILE A 154 9.06 -9.10 8.56
CA ILE A 154 9.45 -8.91 7.17
C ILE A 154 9.99 -10.23 6.64
N ILE A 155 9.44 -10.70 5.52
CA ILE A 155 10.02 -11.78 4.72
C ILE A 155 10.30 -11.24 3.33
N TRP A 156 11.42 -11.60 2.71
CA TRP A 156 11.74 -11.12 1.38
C TRP A 156 12.39 -12.18 0.51
N ASN A 157 12.31 -11.94 -0.78
CA ASN A 157 13.05 -12.68 -1.80
C ASN A 157 13.67 -11.65 -2.77
N SER A 158 14.94 -11.84 -3.09
CA SER A 158 15.60 -11.06 -4.14
C SER A 158 15.14 -11.52 -5.52
N GLU A 159 15.12 -10.61 -6.48
CA GLU A 159 14.94 -10.93 -7.89
C GLU A 159 16.12 -11.74 -8.44
N THR A 160 15.83 -12.72 -9.30
CA THR A 160 16.84 -13.44 -10.10
C THR A 160 16.37 -13.53 -11.55
N ASP A 161 17.25 -13.97 -12.47
CA ASP A 161 16.87 -14.17 -13.87
C ASP A 161 15.80 -15.26 -14.03
N GLU A 162 15.80 -16.27 -13.14
CA GLU A 162 14.79 -17.34 -13.10
C GLU A 162 13.48 -16.89 -12.45
N HIS A 163 13.54 -15.91 -11.55
CA HIS A 163 12.39 -15.37 -10.82
C HIS A 163 12.35 -13.84 -10.93
N PRO A 164 12.02 -13.30 -12.13
CA PRO A 164 11.93 -11.86 -12.34
C PRO A 164 10.75 -11.28 -11.57
N ILE A 165 10.85 -10.01 -11.16
CA ILE A 165 9.74 -9.32 -10.48
C ILE A 165 8.57 -9.15 -11.46
N PRO A 166 7.37 -9.67 -11.17
CA PRO A 166 6.20 -9.48 -12.02
C PRO A 166 5.87 -7.99 -12.22
N ALA A 167 5.48 -7.60 -13.43
CA ALA A 167 5.20 -6.20 -13.78
C ALA A 167 4.18 -5.51 -12.85
N LYS A 168 3.22 -6.26 -12.30
CA LYS A 168 2.24 -5.74 -11.32
C LYS A 168 2.85 -5.23 -10.01
N TYR A 169 4.09 -5.63 -9.71
CA TYR A 169 4.89 -5.17 -8.56
C TYR A 169 5.95 -4.15 -8.96
N LEU A 170 5.90 -3.60 -10.17
CA LEU A 170 6.78 -2.51 -10.61
C LEU A 170 6.03 -1.18 -10.76
N SER A 171 4.70 -1.21 -10.86
CA SER A 171 3.87 0.00 -10.93
C SER A 171 3.63 0.60 -9.55
N ARG A 172 4.03 1.85 -9.35
CA ARG A 172 3.70 2.62 -8.14
C ARG A 172 2.20 2.93 -8.11
N ILE A 173 1.51 2.45 -7.09
CA ILE A 173 0.11 2.81 -6.81
C ILE A 173 0.06 3.97 -5.80
N ASN A 174 -1.00 4.77 -5.86
CA ASN A 174 -1.26 5.90 -4.94
C ASN A 174 -0.13 6.93 -4.92
N GLN A 175 0.54 7.15 -6.05
CA GLN A 175 1.56 8.20 -6.15
C GLN A 175 0.91 9.56 -5.90
N ARG A 176 1.62 10.41 -5.16
CA ARG A 176 1.17 11.76 -4.83
C ARG A 176 2.13 12.79 -5.43
N THR A 177 1.58 13.90 -5.86
CA THR A 177 2.33 15.08 -6.30
C THR A 177 1.61 16.35 -5.82
N ILE A 178 2.24 17.50 -6.04
CA ILE A 178 1.64 18.81 -5.78
C ILE A 178 1.12 19.38 -7.10
N ASN A 179 -0.12 19.90 -7.12
CA ASN A 179 -0.67 20.58 -8.29
C ASN A 179 -0.24 22.07 -8.33
N HIS A 180 -0.75 22.82 -9.30
CA HIS A 180 -0.41 24.23 -9.47
C HIS A 180 -0.99 25.14 -8.37
N GLU A 181 -1.93 24.63 -7.55
CA GLU A 181 -2.51 25.31 -6.40
C GLU A 181 -1.83 24.93 -5.07
N GLU A 182 -0.68 24.26 -5.13
CA GLU A 182 0.07 23.74 -3.98
C GLU A 182 -0.66 22.64 -3.16
N GLU A 183 -1.70 22.03 -3.75
CA GLU A 183 -2.47 20.95 -3.13
C GLU A 183 -1.88 19.58 -3.46
N THR A 184 -1.98 18.65 -2.50
CA THR A 184 -1.59 17.25 -2.75
C THR A 184 -2.66 16.54 -3.57
N ILE A 185 -2.27 16.04 -4.75
CA ILE A 185 -3.10 15.24 -5.65
C ILE A 185 -2.51 13.85 -5.85
N MET A 186 -3.33 12.88 -6.31
CA MET A 186 -2.83 11.58 -6.78
C MET A 186 -2.59 11.56 -8.29
N VAL A 187 -1.66 10.70 -8.73
CA VAL A 187 -1.37 10.44 -10.16
C VAL A 187 -1.08 8.96 -10.41
N GLY A 188 -1.40 8.48 -11.62
CA GLY A 188 -1.20 7.09 -12.03
C GLY A 188 -2.18 6.12 -11.38
N LYS A 189 -1.85 4.84 -11.32
CA LYS A 189 -2.71 3.83 -10.68
C LYS A 189 -2.99 4.18 -9.22
N ILE A 190 -4.26 4.08 -8.82
CA ILE A 190 -4.71 4.33 -7.44
C ILE A 190 -5.65 3.23 -6.99
N ASN A 191 -5.84 3.13 -5.68
CA ASN A 191 -6.80 2.21 -5.07
C ASN A 191 -7.60 2.89 -3.95
N ARG A 192 -8.60 2.16 -3.45
CA ARG A 192 -9.47 2.62 -2.37
C ARG A 192 -8.70 3.06 -1.12
N ILE A 193 -7.71 2.28 -0.70
CA ILE A 193 -6.91 2.58 0.50
C ILE A 193 -6.24 3.95 0.34
N GLY A 194 -5.67 4.24 -0.82
CA GLY A 194 -5.10 5.54 -1.13
C GLY A 194 -6.10 6.68 -0.98
N LEU A 195 -7.28 6.53 -1.60
CA LEU A 195 -8.36 7.52 -1.53
C LEU A 195 -8.93 7.71 -0.12
N GLN A 196 -8.78 6.72 0.76
CA GLN A 196 -9.22 6.81 2.17
C GLN A 196 -8.19 7.46 3.09
N GLN A 197 -6.96 7.70 2.64
CA GLN A 197 -5.95 8.42 3.42
C GLN A 197 -6.07 9.95 3.23
N GLU A 198 -5.63 10.71 4.23
CA GLU A 198 -5.49 12.16 4.11
C GLU A 198 -4.57 12.56 2.93
N PRO A 199 -4.88 13.64 2.20
CA PRO A 199 -6.01 14.57 2.41
C PRO A 199 -7.34 14.13 1.76
N PHE A 200 -7.38 12.97 1.09
CA PHE A 200 -8.51 12.54 0.26
C PHE A 200 -9.63 11.87 1.06
N GLY A 201 -9.25 11.27 2.20
CA GLY A 201 -10.15 10.46 3.02
C GLY A 201 -11.40 11.19 3.47
N LEU A 202 -11.33 12.50 3.71
CA LEU A 202 -12.49 13.27 4.19
C LEU A 202 -13.65 13.25 3.19
N TRP A 203 -13.41 13.67 1.94
CA TRP A 203 -14.47 13.69 0.91
C TRP A 203 -14.81 12.27 0.45
N PHE A 204 -13.83 11.36 0.38
CA PHE A 204 -14.07 10.00 -0.07
C PHE A 204 -14.96 9.23 0.91
N ASN A 205 -14.61 9.23 2.21
CA ASN A 205 -15.40 8.51 3.20
C ASN A 205 -16.79 9.14 3.36
N ASN A 206 -16.89 10.47 3.34
CA ASN A 206 -18.18 11.15 3.45
C ASN A 206 -19.11 10.84 2.26
N GLY A 207 -18.61 10.91 1.02
CA GLY A 207 -19.39 10.57 -0.17
C GLY A 207 -19.81 9.10 -0.15
N TYR A 208 -18.91 8.20 0.24
CA TYR A 208 -19.22 6.77 0.33
C TYR A 208 -20.26 6.44 1.42
N GLU A 209 -20.15 7.05 2.60
CA GLU A 209 -21.03 6.76 3.74
C GLU A 209 -22.43 7.33 3.56
N ASN A 210 -22.55 8.53 2.99
CA ASN A 210 -23.81 9.25 2.86
C ASN A 210 -24.57 8.97 1.56
N TYR A 211 -24.05 8.11 0.70
CA TYR A 211 -24.73 7.74 -0.54
C TYR A 211 -25.70 6.57 -0.34
N ASP A 212 -26.98 6.87 -0.52
CA ASP A 212 -28.07 5.90 -0.51
C ASP A 212 -28.27 5.30 -1.91
N VAL A 213 -27.76 4.08 -2.10
CA VAL A 213 -27.83 3.35 -3.37
C VAL A 213 -29.27 2.95 -3.71
N ASP A 214 -29.73 3.26 -4.92
CA ASP A 214 -31.02 2.78 -5.45
C ASP A 214 -30.93 1.32 -5.90
N MET A 215 -30.97 0.42 -4.92
CA MET A 215 -30.94 -1.03 -5.17
C MET A 215 -32.11 -1.53 -6.02
N ALA A 216 -33.23 -0.81 -6.07
CA ALA A 216 -34.37 -1.20 -6.90
C ALA A 216 -34.05 -1.04 -8.40
N SER A 217 -33.25 -0.02 -8.75
CA SER A 217 -32.78 0.19 -10.12
C SER A 217 -31.71 -0.83 -10.56
N LEU A 218 -31.02 -1.49 -9.63
CA LEU A 218 -29.87 -2.36 -9.89
C LEU A 218 -30.18 -3.86 -10.04
N GLY A 219 -31.44 -4.28 -9.98
CA GLY A 219 -31.80 -5.70 -9.85
C GLY A 219 -31.16 -6.68 -10.86
N LYS A 220 -31.02 -6.28 -12.14
CA LYS A 220 -30.33 -7.10 -13.17
C LYS A 220 -28.87 -6.70 -13.40
N VAL A 221 -28.44 -5.57 -12.85
CA VAL A 221 -27.09 -5.02 -13.03
C VAL A 221 -26.06 -5.93 -12.39
N LYS A 222 -26.33 -6.47 -11.20
CA LYS A 222 -25.44 -7.41 -10.51
C LYS A 222 -25.02 -8.59 -11.40
N GLU A 223 -25.97 -9.22 -12.07
CA GLU A 223 -25.70 -10.35 -12.96
C GLU A 223 -24.99 -9.90 -14.24
N ALA A 224 -25.37 -8.75 -14.79
CA ALA A 224 -24.73 -8.18 -15.97
C ALA A 224 -23.30 -7.68 -15.72
N LEU A 225 -22.93 -7.40 -14.48
CA LEU A 225 -21.57 -7.00 -14.09
C LEU A 225 -20.58 -8.18 -14.01
N LYS A 226 -21.05 -9.42 -14.00
CA LYS A 226 -20.15 -10.58 -14.08
C LYS A 226 -19.33 -10.49 -15.36
N GLU A 227 -18.02 -10.70 -15.23
CA GLU A 227 -17.07 -10.64 -16.35
C GLU A 227 -16.97 -9.26 -17.02
N VAL A 228 -17.40 -8.19 -16.34
CA VAL A 228 -17.18 -6.82 -16.78
C VAL A 228 -15.95 -6.28 -16.07
N GLU A 229 -14.97 -5.83 -16.84
CA GLU A 229 -13.83 -5.06 -16.34
C GLU A 229 -14.23 -3.59 -16.29
N ILE A 230 -13.80 -2.88 -15.26
CA ILE A 230 -14.12 -1.46 -15.07
C ILE A 230 -12.82 -0.66 -14.99
N LEU A 231 -12.65 0.28 -15.91
CA LEU A 231 -11.51 1.20 -15.94
C LEU A 231 -12.01 2.62 -15.67
N THR A 232 -11.51 3.24 -14.60
CA THR A 232 -11.90 4.59 -14.19
C THR A 232 -10.71 5.54 -14.30
N PHE A 233 -10.88 6.64 -15.02
CA PHE A 233 -9.95 7.77 -15.00
C PHE A 233 -10.56 8.87 -14.15
N MET A 234 -9.81 9.43 -13.20
CA MET A 234 -10.32 10.45 -12.28
C MET A 234 -9.26 11.50 -11.94
N GLY A 235 -9.68 12.67 -11.46
CA GLY A 235 -8.77 13.66 -10.87
C GLY A 235 -9.13 13.86 -9.39
N THR A 236 -8.20 13.65 -8.46
CA THR A 236 -8.50 13.87 -7.02
C THR A 236 -8.77 15.34 -6.68
N TRP A 237 -8.41 16.25 -7.58
CA TRP A 237 -8.65 17.70 -7.55
C TRP A 237 -10.01 18.09 -8.17
N CYS A 238 -10.66 17.18 -8.90
CA CYS A 238 -11.90 17.48 -9.62
C CYS A 238 -13.13 17.20 -8.74
N SER A 239 -14.06 18.16 -8.64
CA SER A 239 -15.28 18.06 -7.84
C SER A 239 -16.21 16.92 -8.29
N ASP A 240 -16.32 16.66 -9.58
CA ASP A 240 -17.11 15.54 -10.11
C ASP A 240 -16.48 14.20 -9.73
N SER A 241 -15.15 14.13 -9.72
CA SER A 241 -14.44 12.91 -9.31
C SER A 241 -14.62 12.66 -7.82
N GLN A 242 -14.54 13.71 -7.01
CA GLN A 242 -14.78 13.64 -5.57
C GLN A 242 -16.21 13.24 -5.23
N ARG A 243 -17.18 13.58 -6.09
CA ARG A 243 -18.59 13.23 -5.89
C ARG A 243 -18.92 11.83 -6.38
N GLU A 244 -18.63 11.51 -7.64
CA GLU A 244 -19.15 10.27 -8.25
C GLU A 244 -18.33 9.03 -7.92
N VAL A 245 -17.01 9.15 -7.72
CA VAL A 245 -16.16 7.97 -7.46
C VAL A 245 -16.51 7.28 -6.15
N PRO A 246 -16.67 7.97 -4.99
CA PRO A 246 -17.08 7.31 -3.75
C PRO A 246 -18.46 6.64 -3.85
N HIS A 247 -19.41 7.28 -4.52
CA HIS A 247 -20.74 6.72 -4.77
C HIS A 247 -20.65 5.45 -5.62
N PHE A 248 -19.79 5.46 -6.64
CA PHE A 248 -19.56 4.30 -7.49
C PHE A 248 -18.95 3.12 -6.72
N PHE A 249 -17.95 3.36 -5.87
CA PHE A 249 -17.42 2.34 -4.95
C PHE A 249 -18.53 1.75 -4.06
N LYS A 250 -19.46 2.57 -3.55
CA LYS A 250 -20.60 2.12 -2.75
C LYS A 250 -21.51 1.18 -3.51
N ILE A 251 -21.82 1.51 -4.77
CA ILE A 251 -22.61 0.65 -5.64
C ILE A 251 -21.92 -0.68 -5.88
N LEU A 252 -20.62 -0.66 -6.26
CA LEU A 252 -19.84 -1.89 -6.51
C LEU A 252 -19.80 -2.81 -5.30
N ASP A 253 -19.61 -2.26 -4.10
CA ASP A 253 -19.62 -3.02 -2.85
C ASP A 253 -20.99 -3.66 -2.57
N GLN A 254 -22.10 -2.92 -2.74
CA GLN A 254 -23.45 -3.46 -2.52
C GLN A 254 -23.83 -4.54 -3.54
N LEU A 255 -23.30 -4.44 -4.76
CA LEU A 255 -23.48 -5.47 -5.78
C LEU A 255 -22.58 -6.69 -5.54
N GLY A 256 -21.55 -6.57 -4.70
CA GLY A 256 -20.54 -7.60 -4.49
C GLY A 256 -19.69 -7.81 -5.75
N TYR A 257 -19.34 -6.71 -6.42
CA TYR A 257 -18.47 -6.72 -7.59
C TYR A 257 -17.05 -7.19 -7.21
N ASP A 258 -16.41 -7.93 -8.11
CA ASP A 258 -15.04 -8.41 -7.93
C ASP A 258 -14.04 -7.29 -8.27
N MET A 259 -13.48 -6.70 -7.23
CA MET A 259 -12.56 -5.55 -7.34
C MET A 259 -11.23 -5.89 -8.03
N ASP A 260 -10.91 -7.17 -8.24
CA ASP A 260 -9.77 -7.56 -9.07
C ASP A 260 -9.95 -7.16 -10.55
N ASN A 261 -11.20 -6.97 -10.99
CA ASN A 261 -11.56 -6.47 -12.33
C ASN A 261 -11.76 -4.94 -12.37
N PHE A 262 -11.51 -4.22 -11.27
CA PHE A 262 -11.58 -2.77 -11.21
C PHE A 262 -10.18 -2.15 -11.24
N GLN A 263 -10.01 -1.12 -12.07
CA GLN A 263 -8.81 -0.30 -12.12
C GLN A 263 -9.17 1.18 -12.09
N ALA A 264 -8.49 1.95 -11.24
CA ALA A 264 -8.58 3.41 -11.22
C ALA A 264 -7.22 4.05 -11.51
N ILE A 265 -7.23 5.07 -12.36
CA ILE A 265 -6.09 5.90 -12.75
C ILE A 265 -6.39 7.35 -12.38
N ALA A 266 -5.55 7.94 -11.53
CA ALA A 266 -5.58 9.36 -11.23
C ALA A 266 -4.79 10.15 -12.27
N LEU A 267 -5.36 11.27 -12.73
CA LEU A 267 -4.78 12.16 -13.72
C LEU A 267 -4.35 13.49 -13.09
N SER A 268 -3.24 14.02 -13.58
CA SER A 268 -2.62 15.24 -13.08
C SER A 268 -3.41 16.50 -13.46
N ASP A 269 -3.36 17.51 -12.60
CA ASP A 269 -3.85 18.88 -12.84
C ASP A 269 -2.71 19.88 -13.10
N HIS A 270 -1.48 19.37 -13.22
CA HIS A 270 -0.34 20.22 -13.51
C HIS A 270 -0.43 20.73 -14.96
N PRO A 271 -0.24 22.03 -15.24
CA PRO A 271 -0.37 22.59 -16.59
C PRO A 271 0.43 21.85 -17.68
N ASP A 272 1.66 21.44 -17.35
CA ASP A 272 2.54 20.71 -18.28
C ASP A 272 2.12 19.25 -18.54
N HIS A 273 1.26 18.70 -17.70
CA HIS A 273 0.82 17.29 -17.70
C HIS A 273 -0.68 17.19 -17.40
N TYR A 274 -1.47 18.12 -17.96
CA TYR A 274 -2.88 18.24 -17.62
C TYR A 274 -3.67 17.05 -18.16
N LYS A 275 -4.39 16.36 -17.27
CA LYS A 275 -5.09 15.10 -17.51
C LYS A 275 -4.20 13.98 -18.05
N GLU A 276 -2.91 14.01 -17.73
CA GLU A 276 -1.98 12.93 -18.04
C GLU A 276 -1.67 12.11 -16.77
N SER A 277 -1.46 10.81 -16.95
CA SER A 277 -0.89 9.93 -15.94
C SER A 277 0.61 9.70 -16.19
N PRO A 278 1.41 9.35 -15.17
CA PRO A 278 2.86 9.23 -15.32
C PRO A 278 3.31 8.12 -16.27
N GLN A 279 2.47 7.09 -16.50
CA GLN A 279 2.74 6.01 -17.46
C GLN A 279 1.88 6.14 -18.72
N HIS A 280 1.16 7.25 -18.87
CA HIS A 280 0.25 7.53 -19.98
C HIS A 280 -0.85 6.48 -20.17
N GLU A 281 -1.38 5.94 -19.06
CA GLU A 281 -2.50 5.01 -19.08
C GLU A 281 -3.76 5.58 -19.76
N GLU A 282 -3.91 6.91 -19.85
CA GLU A 282 -5.02 7.58 -20.54
C GLU A 282 -4.96 7.47 -22.08
N LYS A 283 -3.78 7.19 -22.64
CA LYS A 283 -3.60 7.20 -24.10
C LYS A 283 -4.41 6.08 -24.76
N GLY A 284 -5.20 6.45 -25.77
CA GLY A 284 -6.06 5.53 -26.51
C GLY A 284 -7.44 5.32 -25.90
N TRP A 285 -7.77 6.00 -24.81
CA TRP A 285 -9.08 5.93 -24.15
C TRP A 285 -9.98 7.14 -24.36
N ASP A 286 -9.49 8.19 -25.04
CA ASP A 286 -10.21 9.43 -25.33
C ASP A 286 -10.77 10.09 -24.04
N ILE A 287 -9.89 10.37 -23.09
CA ILE A 287 -10.24 10.95 -21.79
C ILE A 287 -10.17 12.48 -21.86
N GLU A 288 -11.29 13.10 -22.23
CA GLU A 288 -11.42 14.57 -22.24
C GLU A 288 -11.84 15.12 -20.87
N PHE A 289 -12.63 14.36 -20.11
CA PHE A 289 -13.20 14.77 -18.83
C PHE A 289 -13.03 13.71 -17.74
N VAL A 290 -13.08 14.15 -16.49
CA VAL A 290 -12.92 13.28 -15.30
C VAL A 290 -14.05 13.51 -14.30
N PRO A 291 -14.59 12.46 -13.66
CA PRO A 291 -14.21 11.07 -13.84
C PRO A 291 -14.80 10.53 -15.15
N THR A 292 -14.09 9.60 -15.79
CA THR A 292 -14.64 8.77 -16.87
C THR A 292 -14.58 7.32 -16.42
N ILE A 293 -15.74 6.69 -16.26
CA ILE A 293 -15.90 5.30 -15.84
C ILE A 293 -16.27 4.47 -17.06
N ILE A 294 -15.39 3.56 -17.47
CA ILE A 294 -15.52 2.76 -18.69
C ILE A 294 -15.83 1.30 -18.31
N PHE A 295 -16.87 0.73 -18.94
CA PHE A 295 -17.27 -0.66 -18.75
C PHE A 295 -16.81 -1.48 -19.95
N LEU A 296 -16.03 -2.52 -19.71
CA LEU A 296 -15.42 -3.36 -20.71
C LEU A 296 -15.89 -4.80 -20.57
N ARG A 297 -16.06 -5.50 -21.70
CA ARG A 297 -16.24 -6.97 -21.72
C ARG A 297 -15.39 -7.55 -22.82
N ASN A 298 -14.52 -8.49 -22.47
CA ASN A 298 -13.55 -9.10 -23.39
C ASN A 298 -12.72 -8.03 -24.13
N GLY A 299 -12.27 -7.00 -23.42
CA GLY A 299 -11.51 -5.87 -23.96
C GLY A 299 -12.29 -4.89 -24.85
N LYS A 300 -13.61 -5.09 -25.06
CA LYS A 300 -14.45 -4.17 -25.82
C LYS A 300 -15.26 -3.26 -24.89
N GLU A 301 -15.27 -1.97 -25.18
CA GLU A 301 -16.11 -1.00 -24.48
C GLU A 301 -17.61 -1.24 -24.75
N LEU A 302 -18.37 -1.38 -23.65
CA LEU A 302 -19.82 -1.43 -23.63
C LEU A 302 -20.42 -0.02 -23.57
N GLY A 303 -19.74 0.87 -22.86
CA GLY A 303 -20.10 2.27 -22.69
C GLY A 303 -19.33 2.90 -21.53
N ARG A 304 -19.56 4.19 -21.30
CA ARG A 304 -18.91 4.96 -20.26
C ARG A 304 -19.85 5.99 -19.62
N ILE A 305 -19.53 6.39 -18.40
CA ILE A 305 -20.13 7.54 -17.69
C ILE A 305 -19.04 8.62 -17.62
N VAL A 306 -19.36 9.85 -18.01
CA VAL A 306 -18.40 10.96 -18.14
C VAL A 306 -18.86 12.13 -17.26
N GLU A 307 -17.98 12.57 -16.35
CA GLU A 307 -18.21 13.59 -15.31
C GLU A 307 -19.32 13.24 -14.33
N SER A 308 -20.57 13.32 -14.80
CA SER A 308 -21.79 13.12 -14.02
C SER A 308 -22.72 12.15 -14.76
N PRO A 309 -23.51 11.33 -14.05
CA PRO A 309 -24.49 10.48 -14.71
C PRO A 309 -25.60 11.30 -15.40
N GLU A 310 -26.11 10.81 -16.52
CA GLU A 310 -27.26 11.39 -17.25
C GLU A 310 -28.53 11.36 -16.40
N GLN A 311 -28.71 10.32 -15.59
CA GLN A 311 -29.86 10.18 -14.69
C GLN A 311 -29.44 9.86 -13.25
N SER A 312 -28.72 8.77 -13.07
CA SER A 312 -28.05 8.36 -11.83
C SER A 312 -27.02 7.30 -12.19
N LEU A 313 -26.03 7.07 -11.34
CA LEU A 313 -25.03 6.03 -11.57
C LEU A 313 -25.69 4.67 -11.82
N GLU A 314 -26.71 4.30 -11.03
CA GLU A 314 -27.40 3.02 -11.17
C GLU A 314 -28.16 2.88 -12.49
N LYS A 315 -28.87 3.94 -12.91
CA LYS A 315 -29.65 3.93 -14.15
C LYS A 315 -28.75 3.92 -15.38
N ASP A 316 -27.65 4.66 -15.33
CA ASP A 316 -26.68 4.71 -16.42
C ASP A 316 -25.92 3.38 -16.53
N MET A 317 -25.49 2.80 -15.42
CA MET A 317 -24.93 1.44 -15.38
C MET A 317 -25.90 0.43 -16.00
N ARG A 318 -27.19 0.50 -15.63
CA ARG A 318 -28.22 -0.38 -16.17
C ARG A 318 -28.39 -0.18 -17.69
N LYS A 319 -28.42 1.07 -18.16
CA LYS A 319 -28.50 1.40 -19.59
C LYS A 319 -27.28 0.85 -20.35
N ILE A 320 -26.06 1.01 -19.82
CA ILE A 320 -24.83 0.53 -20.45
C ILE A 320 -24.79 -1.01 -20.50
N LEU A 321 -25.10 -1.66 -19.38
CA LEU A 321 -24.87 -3.10 -19.22
C LEU A 321 -26.01 -3.96 -19.78
N ILE A 322 -27.23 -3.43 -19.84
CA ILE A 322 -28.45 -4.17 -20.21
C ILE A 322 -29.19 -3.51 -21.39
N GLY A 323 -28.86 -2.27 -21.75
CA GLY A 323 -29.51 -1.54 -22.85
C GLY A 323 -30.90 -0.98 -22.50
N LYS A 324 -31.23 -0.79 -21.21
CA LYS A 324 -32.58 -0.44 -20.75
C LYS A 324 -32.65 0.57 -19.63
#